data_AF-A0A2D9MZ34-F1
#
_entry.id   AF-A0A2D9MZ34-F1
#
_cell.length_a   1.000
_cell.length_b   1.000
_cell.length_c   1.000
_cell.angle_alpha   90.00
_cell.angle_beta   90.00
_cell.angle_gamma   90.00
#
_symmetry.space_group_name_H-M   'P 1'
#
loop_
_entity.id
_entity.type
_entity.pdbx_description
1 polymer ?
#
loop_
_entity_poly.entity_id
_entity_poly.type
_entity_poly.pdbx_seq_one_letter_code
_entity_poly.pdbx_strand_id
1 'polypeptide(L)'
;MIEGLALGCACGAGSTYNFAAPLYRRIIDAHNRGDMEAAQADQARSVKMIERMFQSGFGGACKAVMGFAGVDCGPVRPPINRLQPEAEASLRADLDAMGFFDWALN
;
A
#
# COMPACT_ATOMS: atom_id res chain seq x y z
N MET A 1 -2.72 5.01 10.66
CA MET A 1 -3.65 3.95 11.10
C MET A 1 -3.55 3.71 12.59
N ILE A 2 -2.33 3.51 13.12
CA ILE A 2 -2.07 3.38 14.57
C ILE A 2 -2.74 4.50 15.40
N GLU A 3 -2.61 5.77 14.97
CA GLU A 3 -3.24 6.91 15.65
C GLU A 3 -4.77 6.78 15.76
N GLY A 4 -5.43 6.28 14.71
CA GLY A 4 -6.87 6.03 14.73
C GLY A 4 -7.26 4.90 15.68
N LEU A 5 -6.47 3.81 15.70
CA LEU A 5 -6.67 2.70 16.63
C LEU A 5 -6.54 3.17 18.09
N ALA A 6 -5.58 4.03 18.39
CA ALA A 6 -5.39 4.63 19.71
C ALA A 6 -6.58 5.52 20.15
N LEU A 7 -7.30 6.10 19.19
CA LEU A 7 -8.53 6.88 19.42
C LEU A 7 -9.81 6.02 19.47
N GLY A 8 -9.70 4.69 19.37
CA GLY A 8 -10.83 3.77 19.41
C GLY A 8 -11.51 3.52 18.06
N CYS A 9 -10.89 3.89 16.94
CA CYS A 9 -11.40 3.51 15.61
C CYS A 9 -11.35 1.98 15.44
N ALA A 10 -12.46 1.38 14.99
CA ALA A 10 -12.56 -0.07 14.79
C ALA A 10 -12.19 -0.53 13.37
N CYS A 11 -12.13 0.38 12.40
CA CYS A 11 -11.85 0.06 11.00
C CYS A 11 -11.18 1.22 10.26
N GLY A 12 -10.67 0.93 9.07
CA GLY A 12 -10.14 1.93 8.13
C GLY A 12 -10.70 1.72 6.73
N ALA A 13 -10.85 2.81 5.97
CA ALA A 13 -11.20 2.80 4.55
C ALA A 13 -10.11 3.50 3.73
N GLY A 14 -9.67 2.88 2.62
CA GLY A 14 -8.49 3.33 1.88
C GLY A 14 -8.14 2.43 0.69
N SER A 15 -7.58 3.02 -0.36
CA SER A 15 -7.29 2.31 -1.61
C SER A 15 -6.20 1.24 -1.49
N THR A 16 -5.27 1.40 -0.55
CA THR A 16 -4.15 0.47 -0.35
C THR A 16 -4.58 -0.87 0.24
N TYR A 17 -5.77 -0.94 0.84
CA TYR A 17 -6.33 -2.21 1.33
C TYR A 17 -6.62 -3.20 0.20
N ASN A 18 -6.77 -2.74 -1.05
CA ASN A 18 -7.02 -3.63 -2.19
C ASN A 18 -5.85 -4.60 -2.48
N PHE A 19 -4.63 -4.21 -2.15
CA PHE A 19 -3.42 -4.99 -2.46
C PHE A 19 -2.50 -5.22 -1.26
N ALA A 20 -2.63 -4.46 -0.16
CA ALA A 20 -1.79 -4.62 1.03
C ALA A 20 -2.61 -4.99 2.28
N ALA A 21 -3.78 -5.63 2.12
CA ALA A 21 -4.62 -6.03 3.25
C ALA A 21 -3.87 -6.82 4.35
N PRO A 22 -3.01 -7.81 4.04
CA PRO A 22 -2.21 -8.52 5.05
C PRO A 22 -1.38 -7.59 5.94
N LEU A 23 -0.72 -6.57 5.36
CA LEU A 23 0.06 -5.57 6.12
C LEU A 23 -0.81 -4.88 7.18
N TYR A 24 -1.98 -4.39 6.78
CA TYR A 24 -2.84 -3.63 7.69
C TYR A 24 -3.47 -4.50 8.76
N ARG A 25 -3.76 -5.76 8.45
CA ARG A 25 -4.19 -6.74 9.46
C ARG A 25 -3.10 -6.96 10.50
N ARG A 26 -1.84 -7.14 10.09
CA ARG A 26 -0.71 -7.26 11.03
C ARG A 26 -0.55 -6.03 11.93
N ILE A 27 -0.77 -4.81 11.40
CA ILE A 27 -0.78 -3.58 12.20
C ILE A 27 -1.88 -3.61 13.26
N ILE A 28 -3.11 -3.99 12.90
CA ILE A 28 -4.25 -4.11 13.84
C ILE A 28 -3.94 -5.15 14.91
N ASP A 29 -3.52 -6.33 14.49
CA ASP A 29 -3.26 -7.45 15.40
C ASP A 29 -2.10 -7.14 16.36
N ALA A 30 -1.08 -6.42 15.88
CA ALA A 30 0.04 -5.94 16.69
C ALA A 30 -0.38 -4.88 17.71
N HIS A 31 -1.16 -3.90 17.27
CA HIS A 31 -1.72 -2.89 18.16
C HIS A 31 -2.61 -3.53 19.24
N ASN A 32 -3.49 -4.45 18.86
CA ASN A 32 -4.44 -5.10 19.78
C ASN A 32 -3.75 -5.97 20.85
N ARG A 33 -2.59 -6.57 20.54
CA ARG A 33 -1.78 -7.32 21.51
C ARG A 33 -0.79 -6.46 22.30
N GLY A 34 -0.79 -5.13 22.09
CA GLY A 34 0.13 -4.19 22.74
C GLY A 34 1.56 -4.19 22.18
N ASP A 35 1.80 -4.87 21.06
CA ASP A 35 3.10 -4.94 20.38
C ASP A 35 3.28 -3.75 19.45
N MET A 36 3.57 -2.60 20.06
CA MET A 36 3.68 -1.33 19.35
C MET A 36 4.89 -1.26 18.42
N GLU A 37 5.96 -1.99 18.73
CA GLU A 37 7.16 -2.05 17.88
C GLU A 37 6.84 -2.71 16.53
N ALA A 38 6.19 -3.88 16.56
CA ALA A 38 5.77 -4.55 15.33
C ALA A 38 4.73 -3.71 14.55
N ALA A 39 3.77 -3.08 15.25
CA ALA A 39 2.79 -2.21 14.61
C ALA A 39 3.47 -1.04 13.88
N GLN A 40 4.42 -0.36 14.54
CA GLN A 40 5.15 0.77 13.98
C GLN A 40 6.03 0.35 12.79
N ALA A 41 6.67 -0.82 12.85
CA ALA A 41 7.47 -1.34 11.74
C ALA A 41 6.63 -1.55 10.47
N ASP A 42 5.46 -2.18 10.59
CA ASP A 42 4.55 -2.37 9.45
C ASP A 42 3.89 -1.06 9.00
N GLN A 43 3.56 -0.16 9.93
CA GLN A 43 3.06 1.18 9.59
C GLN A 43 4.11 1.98 8.79
N ALA A 44 5.40 1.86 9.11
CA ALA A 44 6.48 2.49 8.37
C ALA A 44 6.63 1.92 6.95
N ARG A 45 6.44 0.61 6.76
CA ARG A 45 6.37 0.00 5.41
C ARG A 45 5.23 0.60 4.59
N SER A 46 4.05 0.73 5.19
CA SER A 46 2.90 1.36 4.52
C SER A 46 3.20 2.80 4.12
N VAL A 47 3.83 3.60 4.98
CA VAL A 47 4.15 5.01 4.67
C VAL A 47 5.09 5.09 3.47
N LYS A 48 6.21 4.35 3.50
CA LYS A 48 7.18 4.38 2.41
C LYS A 48 6.59 3.92 1.06
N MET A 49 5.74 2.90 1.08
CA MET A 49 5.00 2.44 -0.10
C MET A 49 4.10 3.56 -0.65
N ILE A 50 3.31 4.20 0.22
CA ILE A 50 2.38 5.27 -0.17
C ILE A 50 3.14 6.47 -0.72
N GLU A 51 4.21 6.92 -0.06
CA GLU A 51 5.07 8.02 -0.51
C GLU A 51 5.59 7.75 -1.93
N ARG A 52 6.08 6.53 -2.17
CA ARG A 52 6.58 6.16 -3.49
C ARG A 52 5.49 6.14 -4.55
N MET A 53 4.31 5.61 -4.23
CA MET A 53 3.15 5.62 -5.13
C MET A 53 2.67 7.04 -5.46
N PHE A 54 2.70 7.95 -4.49
CA PHE A 54 2.33 9.35 -4.70
C PHE A 54 3.27 10.05 -5.68
N GLN A 55 4.58 9.78 -5.61
CA GLN A 55 5.56 10.34 -6.55
C GLN A 55 5.32 9.94 -8.01
N SER A 56 4.73 8.77 -8.25
CA SER A 56 4.35 8.34 -9.61
C SER A 56 2.99 8.87 -10.07
N GLY A 57 2.13 9.33 -9.16
CA GLY A 57 0.73 9.64 -9.43
C GLY A 57 -0.20 8.55 -8.88
N PHE A 58 -0.76 8.82 -7.70
CA PHE A 58 -1.40 7.80 -6.84
C PHE A 58 -2.52 6.99 -7.52
N GLY A 59 -3.37 7.64 -8.33
CA GLY A 59 -4.48 6.95 -9.02
C GLY A 59 -4.00 5.92 -10.05
N GLY A 60 -3.02 6.30 -10.88
CA GLY A 60 -2.37 5.41 -11.84
C GLY A 60 -1.56 4.32 -11.14
N ALA A 61 -0.84 4.68 -10.08
CA ALA A 61 -0.06 3.75 -9.27
C ALA A 61 -0.94 2.67 -8.63
N CYS A 62 -2.10 3.02 -8.06
CA CYS A 62 -3.02 2.01 -7.49
C CYS A 62 -3.45 0.96 -8.52
N LYS A 63 -3.79 1.39 -9.75
CA LYS A 63 -4.18 0.47 -10.83
C LYS A 63 -3.01 -0.40 -11.29
N ALA A 64 -1.81 0.18 -11.42
CA ALA A 64 -0.60 -0.56 -11.79
C ALA A 64 -0.26 -1.63 -10.73
N VAL A 65 -0.32 -1.28 -9.44
CA VAL A 65 -0.05 -2.22 -8.33
C VAL A 65 -1.04 -3.37 -8.30
N MET A 66 -2.33 -3.14 -8.61
CA MET A 66 -3.29 -4.24 -8.79
C MET A 66 -2.85 -5.19 -9.91
N GLY A 67 -2.35 -4.65 -11.03
CA GLY A 67 -1.76 -5.45 -12.10
C GLY A 67 -0.55 -6.26 -11.63
N PHE A 68 0.34 -5.66 -10.82
CA PHE A 68 1.49 -6.36 -10.23
C PHE A 68 1.08 -7.47 -9.26
N ALA A 69 -0.05 -7.29 -8.57
CA ALA A 69 -0.69 -8.30 -7.72
C ALA A 69 -1.47 -9.38 -8.52
N GLY A 70 -1.41 -9.34 -9.86
CA GLY A 70 -2.02 -10.34 -10.75
C GLY A 70 -3.45 -10.05 -11.16
N VAL A 71 -4.00 -8.87 -10.83
CA VAL A 71 -5.38 -8.49 -11.16
C VAL A 71 -5.39 -7.22 -12.04
N ASP A 72 -5.49 -7.41 -13.36
CA ASP A 72 -5.63 -6.29 -14.29
C ASP A 72 -7.00 -5.62 -14.13
N CYS A 73 -6.97 -4.42 -13.54
CA CYS A 73 -8.15 -3.61 -13.27
C CYS A 73 -8.44 -2.58 -14.39
N GLY A 74 -7.76 -2.68 -15.54
CA GLY A 74 -7.88 -1.76 -16.66
C GLY A 74 -7.29 -0.37 -16.41
N PRO A 75 -7.37 0.53 -17.41
CA PRO A 75 -6.78 1.86 -17.34
C PRO A 75 -7.56 2.78 -16.38
N VAL A 76 -6.90 3.87 -15.98
CA VAL A 76 -7.56 5.02 -15.35
C VAL A 76 -8.34 5.83 -16.39
N ARG A 77 -9.37 6.55 -15.94
CA ARG A 77 -10.14 7.49 -16.77
C ARG A 77 -9.63 8.92 -16.56
N PRO A 78 -9.58 9.76 -17.61
CA PRO A 78 -9.33 11.20 -17.47
C PRO A 78 -10.25 11.85 -16.42
N PRO A 79 -9.76 12.85 -15.66
CA PRO A 79 -8.47 13.54 -15.81
C PRO A 79 -7.27 12.84 -15.16
N ILE A 80 -7.44 11.62 -14.63
CA ILE A 80 -6.33 10.85 -14.06
C ILE A 80 -5.47 10.30 -15.20
N ASN A 81 -4.18 10.59 -15.16
CA ASN A 81 -3.23 10.10 -16.15
C ASN A 81 -2.75 8.69 -15.81
N ARG A 82 -2.62 7.85 -16.84
CA ARG A 82 -1.91 6.58 -16.71
C ARG A 82 -0.44 6.85 -16.41
N LEU A 83 0.19 5.94 -15.67
CA LEU A 83 1.64 5.92 -15.57
C LEU A 83 2.26 5.73 -16.95
N GLN A 84 3.33 6.49 -17.23
CA GLN A 84 4.17 6.19 -18.38
C GLN A 84 4.89 4.86 -18.14
N PRO A 85 5.19 4.07 -19.19
CA PRO A 85 5.83 2.76 -19.06
C PRO A 85 7.10 2.78 -18.19
N GLU A 86 7.91 3.82 -18.30
CA GLU A 86 9.15 3.99 -17.54
C GLU A 86 8.86 4.23 -16.05
N ALA A 87 7.84 5.02 -15.73
CA ALA A 87 7.41 5.29 -14.37
C ALA A 87 6.76 4.07 -13.71
N GLU A 88 6.03 3.26 -14.49
CA GLU A 88 5.46 1.99 -14.05
C GLU A 88 6.55 0.96 -13.75
N ALA A 89 7.53 0.81 -14.64
CA ALA A 89 8.68 -0.06 -14.44
C ALA A 89 9.53 0.35 -13.22
N SER A 90 9.80 1.65 -13.07
CA SER A 90 10.49 2.18 -11.89
C SER A 90 9.69 1.94 -10.61
N LEU A 91 8.38 2.18 -10.61
CA LEU A 91 7.53 1.90 -9.45
C LEU A 91 7.60 0.42 -9.06
N ARG A 92 7.52 -0.49 -10.05
CA ARG A 92 7.62 -1.93 -9.78
C ARG A 92 8.97 -2.29 -9.16
N ALA A 93 10.07 -1.79 -9.71
CA ALA A 93 11.41 -2.06 -9.21
C ALA A 93 11.61 -1.54 -7.77
N ASP A 94 11.12 -0.33 -7.48
CA ASP A 94 11.21 0.25 -6.14
C ASP A 94 10.37 -0.54 -5.12
N LEU A 95 9.17 -0.98 -5.50
CA LEU A 95 8.35 -1.85 -4.65
C LEU A 95 9.03 -3.21 -4.40
N ASP A 96 9.64 -3.79 -5.42
CA ASP A 96 10.41 -5.04 -5.32
C ASP A 96 11.58 -4.89 -4.32
N ALA A 97 12.36 -3.82 -4.46
CA ALA A 97 13.49 -3.52 -3.57
C ALA A 97 13.08 -3.30 -2.10
N MET A 98 11.83 -2.93 -1.86
CA MET A 98 11.25 -2.79 -0.52
C MET A 98 10.69 -4.09 0.04
N GLY A 99 10.69 -5.19 -0.73
CA GLY A 99 10.07 -6.46 -0.39
C GLY A 99 8.54 -6.44 -0.48
N PHE A 100 7.93 -5.50 -1.21
CA PHE A 100 6.47 -5.34 -1.29
C PHE A 100 5.75 -6.66 -1.59
N PHE A 101 6.27 -7.42 -2.55
CA PHE A 101 5.65 -8.68 -2.96
C PHE A 101 5.66 -9.74 -1.84
N ASP A 102 6.59 -9.64 -0.89
CA ASP A 102 6.68 -10.56 0.24
C ASP A 102 5.71 -10.16 1.36
N TRP A 103 5.70 -8.88 1.76
CA TRP A 103 4.94 -8.44 2.94
C TRP A 103 3.55 -7.89 2.64
N ALA A 104 3.24 -7.48 1.41
CA ALA A 104 1.94 -6.91 1.05
C ALA A 104 0.97 -7.97 0.53
N LEU A 105 1.46 -8.92 -0.26
CA LEU A 105 0.62 -9.87 -0.99
C LEU A 105 0.43 -11.23 -0.27
N ASN A 106 1.28 -11.53 0.72
CA ASN A 106 1.21 -12.76 1.52
C ASN A 106 0.69 -12.52 2.94
#